data_AF-L0R5U5-F1
#
_entry.id   AF-L0R5U5-F1
#
_cell.length_a   1.000
_cell.length_b   1.000
_cell.length_c   1.000
_cell.angle_alpha   90.00
_cell.angle_beta   90.00
_cell.angle_gamma   90.00
#
_symmetry.space_group_name_H-M   'P 1'
#
loop_
_entity.id
_entity.type
_entity.pdbx_description
1 polymer ?
#
loop_
_entity_poly.entity_id
_entity_poly.type
_entity_poly.pdbx_seq_one_letter_code
_entity_poly.pdbx_strand_id
1 'polypeptide(L)'
;MTNINESTTHIGQGLTPQDLRGNSEEQDFDVDQILDSALNHVVDSSFDLIHKQRGEFTIFAPKGRVNNATIKHLKGRLYQAADEPGCKIILNLRYVDSIDSVGLGVLITAHKNAVARGGMVVFTDMNDRIFKTMKMLYMDRFLNMESTMKRAIELMS
;
A
#
# COMPACT_ATOMS: atom_id res chain seq x y z
N MET A 1 33.65 -3.96 62.81
CA MET A 1 33.96 -5.34 62.38
C MET A 1 33.77 -5.36 60.87
N THR A 2 34.69 -5.66 59.94
CA THR A 2 36.12 -6.02 59.89
C THR A 2 36.51 -6.01 58.39
N ASN A 3 37.70 -5.46 58.04
CA ASN A 3 38.67 -5.71 56.94
C ASN A 3 38.25 -6.14 55.50
N ILE A 4 38.72 -5.53 54.39
CA ILE A 4 40.07 -5.48 53.72
C ILE A 4 40.43 -6.74 52.86
N ASN A 5 40.73 -6.50 51.56
CA ASN A 5 41.52 -7.25 50.54
C ASN A 5 41.15 -8.71 50.18
N GLU A 6 41.46 -9.30 49.01
CA GLU A 6 42.64 -9.16 48.15
C GLU A 6 42.42 -9.75 46.73
N SER A 7 43.19 -9.27 45.76
CA SER A 7 43.27 -9.69 44.36
C SER A 7 43.97 -11.05 44.16
N THR A 8 43.61 -11.81 43.13
CA THR A 8 44.57 -12.69 42.42
C THR A 8 44.18 -12.89 40.95
N THR A 9 45.08 -12.42 40.08
CA THR A 9 45.18 -12.74 38.65
C THR A 9 45.54 -14.21 38.46
N HIS A 10 44.86 -14.91 37.54
CA HIS A 10 45.45 -16.09 36.89
C HIS A 10 45.26 -16.03 35.37
N ILE A 11 46.42 -16.04 34.70
CA ILE A 11 46.61 -16.08 33.25
C ILE A 11 46.39 -17.52 32.76
N GLY A 12 45.65 -17.66 31.64
CA GLY A 12 45.89 -18.68 30.61
C GLY A 12 45.34 -20.08 30.85
N GLN A 13 44.18 -20.39 30.26
CA GLN A 13 43.89 -21.73 29.74
C GLN A 13 43.57 -21.58 28.25
N GLY A 14 44.32 -22.29 27.41
CA GLY A 14 44.21 -22.24 25.96
C GLY A 14 42.90 -22.86 25.48
N LEU A 15 42.44 -22.38 24.32
CA LEU A 15 41.32 -22.93 23.56
C LEU A 15 41.50 -24.45 23.41
N THR A 16 40.55 -25.22 23.91
CA THR A 16 40.51 -26.67 23.73
C THR A 16 39.93 -26.99 22.34
N PRO A 17 40.24 -28.14 21.72
CA PRO A 17 39.59 -28.56 20.48
C PRO A 17 38.06 -28.70 20.60
N GLN A 18 37.51 -28.69 21.83
CA GLN A 18 36.07 -28.69 22.09
C GLN A 18 35.46 -27.28 21.94
N ASP A 19 36.24 -26.21 22.12
CA ASP A 19 35.79 -24.81 21.94
C ASP A 19 35.69 -24.42 20.46
N LEU A 20 36.34 -25.18 19.56
CA LEU A 20 36.28 -25.00 18.10
C LEU A 20 35.08 -25.70 17.46
N ARG A 21 34.25 -26.42 18.23
CA ARG A 21 32.91 -26.82 17.80
C ARG A 21 31.92 -25.72 18.16
N GLY A 22 32.19 -24.51 17.68
CA GLY A 22 31.15 -23.49 17.60
C GLY A 22 29.99 -24.06 16.79
N ASN A 23 28.78 -23.88 17.30
CA ASN A 23 27.52 -24.16 16.61
C ASN A 23 27.67 -23.88 15.12
N SER A 24 27.86 -24.92 14.31
CA SER A 24 27.28 -24.94 12.98
C SER A 24 25.78 -25.14 13.18
N GLU A 25 25.13 -24.14 13.78
CA GLU A 25 23.84 -23.73 13.29
C GLU A 25 24.15 -23.33 11.84
N GLU A 26 24.00 -24.29 10.94
CA GLU A 26 23.58 -23.98 9.59
C GLU A 26 22.38 -23.04 9.80
N GLN A 27 22.62 -21.73 9.73
CA GLN A 27 21.58 -20.80 9.36
C GLN A 27 21.15 -21.33 8.01
N ASP A 28 20.11 -22.14 8.02
CA ASP A 28 19.38 -22.55 6.84
C ASP A 28 18.82 -21.23 6.29
N PHE A 29 19.63 -20.58 5.46
CA PHE A 29 19.28 -19.35 4.81
C PHE A 29 18.18 -19.73 3.85
N ASP A 30 16.94 -19.55 4.27
CA ASP A 30 15.77 -19.82 3.47
C ASP A 30 15.78 -18.85 2.28
N VAL A 31 16.42 -19.29 1.20
CA VAL A 31 16.64 -18.52 -0.03
C VAL A 31 15.30 -18.10 -0.62
N ASP A 32 14.27 -18.93 -0.45
CA ASP A 32 12.91 -18.63 -0.89
C ASP A 32 12.32 -17.46 -0.11
N GLN A 33 12.53 -17.41 1.22
CA GLN A 33 12.07 -16.29 2.05
C GLN A 33 12.79 -14.96 1.71
N ILE A 34 14.11 -15.02 1.45
CA ILE A 34 14.88 -13.83 1.07
C ILE A 34 14.45 -13.35 -0.31
N LEU A 35 14.30 -14.25 -1.28
CA LEU A 35 13.86 -13.93 -2.63
C LEU A 35 12.44 -13.33 -2.61
N ASP A 36 11.52 -13.90 -1.82
CA ASP A 36 10.17 -13.37 -1.65
C ASP A 36 10.18 -11.97 -1.01
N SER A 37 11.03 -11.72 -0.01
CA SER A 37 11.15 -10.40 0.60
C SER A 37 11.70 -9.35 -0.38
N ALA A 38 12.71 -9.71 -1.17
CA ALA A 38 13.32 -8.84 -2.17
C ALA A 38 12.36 -8.57 -3.35
N LEU A 39 11.67 -9.60 -3.84
CA LEU A 39 10.63 -9.46 -4.87
C LEU A 39 9.47 -8.60 -4.37
N ASN A 40 9.01 -8.80 -3.14
CA ASN A 40 8.00 -7.93 -2.52
C ASN A 40 8.50 -6.48 -2.44
N HIS A 41 9.75 -6.24 -2.07
CA HIS A 41 10.35 -4.89 -2.07
C HIS A 41 10.44 -4.27 -3.47
N VAL A 42 10.77 -5.05 -4.51
CA VAL A 42 10.81 -4.57 -5.90
C VAL A 42 9.40 -4.26 -6.41
N VAL A 43 8.40 -5.10 -6.10
CA VAL A 43 7.00 -4.85 -6.44
C VAL A 43 6.46 -3.61 -5.71
N ASP A 44 6.83 -3.42 -4.43
CA ASP A 44 6.53 -2.23 -3.64
C ASP A 44 7.11 -0.95 -4.27
N SER A 45 8.31 -1.07 -4.84
CA SER A 45 9.04 0.06 -5.42
C SER A 45 8.42 0.60 -6.71
N SER A 46 7.53 -0.15 -7.36
CA SER A 46 6.85 0.26 -8.60
C SER A 46 5.57 1.06 -8.40
N PHE A 47 5.10 1.22 -7.16
CA PHE A 47 3.88 1.95 -6.86
C PHE A 47 4.17 3.35 -6.33
N ASP A 48 3.55 4.35 -6.94
CA ASP A 48 3.60 5.74 -6.47
C ASP A 48 2.17 6.27 -6.32
N LEU A 49 1.97 7.25 -5.44
CA LEU A 49 0.67 7.85 -5.21
C LEU A 49 0.79 9.37 -5.17
N ILE A 50 0.22 10.03 -6.18
CA ILE A 50 -0.01 11.46 -6.10
C ILE A 50 -1.26 11.69 -5.27
N HIS A 51 -1.14 12.50 -4.23
CA HIS A 51 -2.27 12.97 -3.41
C HIS A 51 -2.23 14.50 -3.31
N LYS A 52 -3.33 15.18 -3.69
CA LYS A 52 -3.42 16.65 -3.69
C LYS A 52 -4.80 17.12 -3.24
N GLN A 53 -4.84 18.14 -2.37
CA GLN A 53 -6.05 18.93 -2.12
C GLN A 53 -6.11 20.13 -3.09
N ARG A 54 -7.28 20.38 -3.68
CA ARG A 54 -7.56 21.50 -4.59
C ARG A 54 -8.94 22.07 -4.29
N GLY A 55 -8.98 23.13 -3.48
CA GLY A 55 -10.26 23.65 -2.96
C GLY A 55 -10.96 22.57 -2.15
N GLU A 56 -12.20 22.26 -2.53
CA GLU A 56 -13.01 21.19 -1.93
C GLU A 56 -12.67 19.77 -2.44
N PHE A 57 -11.86 19.65 -3.51
CA PHE A 57 -11.55 18.35 -4.11
C PHE A 57 -10.30 17.71 -3.52
N THR A 58 -10.42 16.45 -3.10
CA THR A 58 -9.28 15.58 -2.78
C THR A 58 -8.97 14.69 -3.97
N ILE A 59 -7.76 14.78 -4.51
CA ILE A 59 -7.35 14.08 -5.73
C ILE A 59 -6.34 13.00 -5.37
N PHE A 60 -6.64 11.75 -5.75
CA PHE A 60 -5.71 10.63 -5.70
C PHE A 60 -5.39 10.18 -7.12
N ALA A 61 -4.11 10.06 -7.46
CA ALA A 61 -3.66 9.48 -8.73
C ALA A 61 -2.59 8.41 -8.45
N PRO A 62 -3.01 7.15 -8.21
CA PRO A 62 -2.09 6.03 -8.10
C PRO A 62 -1.37 5.78 -9.43
N LYS A 63 -0.12 5.33 -9.35
CA LYS A 63 0.69 4.93 -10.49
C LYS A 63 1.13 3.48 -10.31
N GLY A 64 1.07 2.72 -11.41
CA GLY A 64 1.39 1.30 -11.41
C GLY A 64 0.17 0.41 -11.22
N ARG A 65 0.37 -0.75 -10.60
CA ARG A 65 -0.70 -1.75 -10.40
C ARG A 65 -1.45 -1.47 -9.12
N VAL A 66 -2.77 -1.60 -9.12
CA VAL A 66 -3.63 -1.53 -7.93
C VAL A 66 -4.09 -2.95 -7.60
N ASN A 67 -3.33 -3.63 -6.74
CA ASN A 67 -3.50 -5.06 -6.43
C ASN A 67 -3.23 -5.37 -4.97
N ASN A 68 -3.32 -6.63 -4.56
CA ASN A 68 -3.07 -7.03 -3.16
C ASN A 68 -1.73 -6.52 -2.58
N ALA A 69 -0.66 -6.50 -3.37
CA ALA A 69 0.67 -6.08 -2.90
C ALA A 69 0.76 -4.56 -2.69
N THR A 70 0.15 -3.76 -3.57
CA THR A 70 0.31 -2.31 -3.60
C THR A 70 -0.82 -1.55 -2.92
N ILE A 71 -2.00 -2.17 -2.75
CA ILE A 71 -3.20 -1.48 -2.27
C ILE A 71 -3.03 -0.87 -0.88
N LYS A 72 -2.14 -1.43 -0.06
CA LYS A 72 -1.78 -0.91 1.28
C LYS A 72 -1.35 0.57 1.24
N HIS A 73 -0.74 1.03 0.13
CA HIS A 73 -0.27 2.41 -0.03
C HIS A 73 -1.38 3.43 -0.34
N LEU A 74 -2.53 2.95 -0.83
CA LEU A 74 -3.69 3.76 -1.19
C LEU A 74 -4.81 3.64 -0.16
N LYS A 75 -5.12 2.43 0.28
CA LYS A 75 -6.34 2.07 1.03
C LYS A 75 -6.60 2.97 2.24
N GLY A 76 -5.61 3.12 3.12
CA GLY A 76 -5.78 3.89 4.37
C GLY A 76 -6.14 5.36 4.09
N ARG A 77 -5.39 6.01 3.19
CA ARG A 77 -5.58 7.42 2.84
C ARG A 77 -6.90 7.65 2.10
N LEU A 78 -7.24 6.74 1.18
CA LEU A 78 -8.50 6.82 0.44
C LEU A 78 -9.70 6.62 1.35
N TYR A 79 -9.66 5.65 2.28
CA TYR A 79 -10.75 5.41 3.21
C TYR A 79 -10.93 6.56 4.20
N GLN A 80 -9.84 7.13 4.71
CA GLN A 80 -9.89 8.29 5.57
C GLN A 80 -10.58 9.46 4.85
N ALA A 81 -10.16 9.79 3.63
CA ALA A 81 -10.79 10.85 2.86
C ALA A 81 -12.27 10.56 2.55
N ALA A 82 -12.63 9.29 2.30
CA ALA A 82 -14.00 8.88 1.99
C ALA A 82 -14.94 8.86 3.20
N ASP A 83 -14.41 8.84 4.42
CA ASP A 83 -15.22 8.88 5.64
C ASP A 83 -15.54 10.33 6.09
N GLU A 84 -14.89 11.33 5.48
CA GLU A 84 -15.18 12.75 5.73
C GLU A 84 -16.58 13.13 5.20
N PRO A 85 -17.42 13.82 6.01
CA PRO A 85 -18.73 14.29 5.59
C PRO A 85 -18.68 15.18 4.34
N GLY A 86 -19.49 14.87 3.33
CA GLY A 86 -19.58 15.66 2.10
C GLY A 86 -18.31 15.67 1.25
N CYS A 87 -17.40 14.69 1.43
CA CYS A 87 -16.15 14.62 0.67
C CYS A 87 -16.38 14.65 -0.85
N LYS A 88 -15.48 15.31 -1.60
CA LYS A 88 -15.46 15.31 -3.07
C LYS A 88 -14.13 14.76 -3.56
N ILE A 89 -14.12 13.47 -3.90
CA ILE A 89 -12.90 12.74 -4.25
C ILE A 89 -12.84 12.49 -5.76
N ILE A 90 -11.70 12.83 -6.35
CA ILE A 90 -11.36 12.46 -7.74
C ILE A 90 -10.29 11.38 -7.68
N LEU A 91 -10.60 10.19 -8.19
CA LEU A 91 -9.62 9.13 -8.40
C LEU A 91 -9.19 9.12 -9.87
N ASN A 92 -8.02 9.68 -10.15
CA ASN A 92 -7.45 9.73 -11.49
C ASN A 92 -6.64 8.46 -11.76
N LEU A 93 -7.10 7.66 -12.73
CA LEU A 93 -6.55 6.36 -13.07
C LEU A 93 -5.62 6.38 -14.30
N ARG A 94 -5.17 7.56 -14.73
CA ARG A 94 -4.32 7.75 -15.92
C ARG A 94 -3.04 6.91 -15.91
N TYR A 95 -2.45 6.75 -14.74
CA TYR A 95 -1.16 6.07 -14.56
C TYR A 95 -1.33 4.66 -13.99
N VAL A 96 -2.56 4.14 -13.94
CA VAL A 96 -2.83 2.79 -13.46
C VAL A 96 -2.72 1.79 -14.60
N ASP A 97 -1.88 0.78 -14.43
CA ASP A 97 -1.65 -0.26 -15.43
C ASP A 97 -2.74 -1.34 -15.40
N SER A 98 -3.14 -1.72 -14.18
CA SER A 98 -4.10 -2.80 -13.94
C SER A 98 -4.73 -2.69 -12.56
N ILE A 99 -5.95 -3.21 -12.42
CA ILE A 99 -6.66 -3.35 -11.14
C ILE A 99 -7.17 -4.79 -11.02
N ASP A 100 -6.89 -5.45 -9.90
CA ASP A 100 -7.41 -6.79 -9.60
C ASP A 100 -8.68 -6.73 -8.73
N SER A 101 -9.19 -7.89 -8.29
CA SER A 101 -10.37 -7.97 -7.42
C SER A 101 -10.19 -7.27 -6.07
N VAL A 102 -8.98 -7.31 -5.49
CA VAL A 102 -8.67 -6.66 -4.21
C VAL A 102 -8.67 -5.14 -4.39
N GLY A 103 -8.02 -4.66 -5.44
CA GLY A 103 -8.02 -3.25 -5.82
C GLY A 103 -9.44 -2.73 -6.04
N LEU A 104 -10.22 -3.43 -6.87
CA LEU A 104 -11.62 -3.08 -7.12
C LEU A 104 -12.45 -3.06 -5.83
N GLY A 105 -12.29 -4.04 -4.95
CA GLY A 105 -12.98 -4.08 -3.66
C GLY A 105 -12.72 -2.82 -2.82
N VAL A 106 -11.47 -2.38 -2.76
CA VAL A 106 -11.11 -1.13 -2.05
C VAL A 106 -11.74 0.10 -2.72
N LEU A 107 -11.72 0.19 -4.05
CA LEU A 107 -12.32 1.31 -4.76
C LEU A 107 -13.84 1.40 -4.55
N ILE A 108 -14.52 0.26 -4.59
CA ILE A 108 -15.98 0.17 -4.35
C ILE A 108 -16.31 0.54 -2.91
N THR A 109 -15.54 0.02 -1.93
CA THR A 109 -15.76 0.35 -0.52
C THR A 109 -15.56 1.84 -0.26
N ALA A 110 -14.51 2.47 -0.82
CA ALA A 110 -14.31 3.90 -0.70
C ALA A 110 -15.50 4.70 -1.27
N HIS A 111 -15.99 4.33 -2.46
CA HIS A 111 -17.17 4.96 -3.04
C HIS A 111 -18.41 4.82 -2.14
N LYS A 112 -18.68 3.62 -1.61
CA LYS A 112 -19.80 3.37 -0.69
C LYS A 112 -19.68 4.19 0.60
N ASN A 113 -18.49 4.29 1.17
CA ASN A 113 -18.24 5.08 2.37
C ASN A 113 -18.55 6.56 2.13
N ALA A 114 -18.04 7.12 1.02
CA ALA A 114 -18.32 8.50 0.65
C ALA A 114 -19.82 8.76 0.50
N VAL A 115 -20.53 7.91 -0.25
CA VAL A 115 -21.99 8.03 -0.43
C VAL A 115 -22.72 7.98 0.92
N ALA A 116 -22.33 7.09 1.83
CA ALA A 116 -22.91 6.99 3.17
C ALA A 116 -22.63 8.21 4.06
N ARG A 117 -21.71 9.10 3.66
CA ARG A 117 -21.37 10.37 4.32
C ARG A 117 -21.85 11.59 3.54
N GLY A 118 -22.70 11.41 2.54
CA GLY A 118 -23.16 12.48 1.66
C GLY A 118 -22.08 13.05 0.74
N GLY A 119 -20.95 12.36 0.62
CA GLY A 119 -19.87 12.68 -0.29
C GLY A 119 -19.98 11.93 -1.63
N MET A 120 -18.97 12.12 -2.47
CA MET A 120 -18.91 11.59 -3.82
C MET A 120 -17.47 11.19 -4.19
N VAL A 121 -17.32 10.03 -4.82
CA VAL A 121 -16.07 9.61 -5.50
C VAL A 121 -16.33 9.50 -6.99
N VAL A 122 -15.49 10.16 -7.80
CA VAL A 122 -15.54 10.09 -9.26
C VAL A 122 -14.23 9.51 -9.81
N PHE A 123 -14.33 8.44 -10.59
CA PHE A 123 -13.23 7.75 -11.26
C PHE A 123 -12.99 8.38 -12.64
N THR A 124 -11.75 8.77 -12.93
CA THR A 124 -11.40 9.54 -14.15
C THR A 124 -10.20 8.99 -14.88
N ASP A 125 -10.07 9.36 -16.15
CA ASP A 125 -8.88 9.11 -16.99
C ASP A 125 -8.45 7.63 -17.03
N MET A 126 -9.41 6.71 -17.00
CA MET A 126 -9.15 5.27 -17.12
C MET A 126 -8.63 4.94 -18.52
N ASN A 127 -7.66 4.03 -18.60
CA ASN A 127 -7.32 3.41 -19.88
C ASN A 127 -8.46 2.49 -20.37
N ASP A 128 -8.48 2.22 -21.68
CA ASP A 128 -9.56 1.42 -22.32
C ASP A 128 -9.73 0.03 -21.71
N ARG A 129 -8.65 -0.61 -21.26
CA ARG A 129 -8.69 -1.94 -20.66
C ARG A 129 -9.45 -1.88 -19.33
N ILE A 130 -9.05 -0.99 -18.43
CA ILE A 130 -9.70 -0.80 -17.13
C ILE A 130 -11.16 -0.41 -17.32
N PHE A 131 -11.44 0.55 -18.21
CA PHE A 131 -12.80 0.99 -18.49
C PHE A 131 -13.69 -0.16 -18.98
N LYS A 132 -13.22 -0.96 -19.95
CA LYS A 132 -13.95 -2.14 -20.45
C LYS A 132 -14.19 -3.18 -19.37
N THR A 133 -13.18 -3.46 -18.52
CA THR A 133 -13.33 -4.38 -17.39
C THR A 133 -14.40 -3.89 -16.43
N MET A 134 -14.38 -2.62 -16.02
CA MET A 134 -15.39 -2.05 -15.12
C MET A 134 -16.80 -2.08 -15.74
N LYS A 135 -16.93 -1.77 -17.04
CA LYS A 135 -18.21 -1.86 -17.77
C LYS A 135 -18.75 -3.28 -17.85
N MET A 136 -17.89 -4.27 -18.10
CA MET A 136 -18.27 -5.69 -18.12
C MET A 136 -18.80 -6.15 -16.75
N LEU A 137 -18.25 -5.59 -15.67
CA LEU A 137 -18.69 -5.84 -14.29
C LEU A 137 -19.88 -4.94 -13.88
N TYR A 138 -20.48 -4.20 -14.81
CA TYR A 138 -21.59 -3.27 -14.60
C TYR A 138 -21.35 -2.21 -13.52
N MET A 139 -20.08 -1.87 -13.30
CA MET A 139 -19.67 -0.91 -12.27
C MET A 139 -20.12 0.51 -12.56
N ASP A 140 -20.33 0.83 -13.82
CA ASP A 140 -20.85 2.12 -14.28
C ASP A 140 -22.28 2.41 -13.82
N ARG A 141 -23.01 1.40 -13.33
CA ARG A 141 -24.36 1.60 -12.76
C ARG A 141 -24.34 2.14 -11.34
N PHE A 142 -23.22 2.04 -10.64
CA PHE A 142 -23.12 2.40 -9.22
C PHE A 142 -21.85 3.16 -8.85
N LEU A 143 -20.84 3.23 -9.70
CA LEU A 143 -19.69 4.12 -9.54
C LEU A 143 -19.83 5.31 -10.49
N ASN A 144 -19.46 6.49 -10.03
CA ASN A 144 -19.39 7.67 -10.89
C ASN A 144 -18.13 7.62 -11.73
N MET A 145 -18.27 7.43 -13.04
CA MET A 145 -17.14 7.33 -13.98
C MET A 145 -17.21 8.46 -15.00
N GLU A 146 -16.13 9.21 -15.12
CA GLU A 146 -16.01 10.29 -16.09
C GLU A 146 -14.76 10.16 -16.93
N SER A 147 -14.81 10.69 -18.15
CA SER A 147 -13.67 10.60 -19.09
C SER A 147 -12.46 11.42 -18.63
N THR A 148 -12.68 12.53 -17.92
CA THR A 148 -11.65 13.49 -17.54
C THR A 148 -11.91 14.09 -16.16
N MET A 149 -10.85 14.55 -15.49
CA MET A 149 -10.99 15.33 -14.26
C MET A 149 -11.89 16.57 -14.40
N LYS A 150 -11.88 17.23 -15.57
CA LYS A 150 -12.74 18.40 -15.81
C LYS A 150 -14.21 18.04 -15.68
N ARG A 151 -14.63 16.93 -16.29
CA ARG A 151 -16.01 16.44 -16.21
C ARG A 151 -16.39 16.01 -14.79
N ALA A 152 -15.45 15.40 -14.06
CA ALA A 152 -15.67 15.09 -12.66
C ALA A 152 -15.90 16.33 -11.78
N ILE A 153 -15.14 17.41 -12.02
CA ILE A 153 -15.34 18.69 -11.31
C ILE A 153 -16.71 19.27 -11.67
N GLU A 154 -17.07 19.29 -12.96
CA GLU A 154 -18.39 19.76 -13.41
C GLU A 154 -19.55 18.98 -12.77
N LEU A 155 -19.41 17.66 -12.62
CA LEU A 155 -20.40 16.78 -11.98
C LEU A 155 -20.59 17.08 -10.47
N MET A 156 -19.53 17.52 -9.81
CA MET A 156 -19.50 17.74 -8.36
C MET A 156 -19.66 19.22 -7.96
N SER A 157 -19.82 20.12 -8.92
CA SER A 157 -20.04 21.55 -8.70
C SER A 157 -21.50 21.81 -8.33
#